data_AF-A0A7Z9QT13-F1
#
_entry.id   AF-A0A7Z9QT13-F1
#
_cell.length_a   1.000
_cell.length_b   1.000
_cell.length_c   1.000
_cell.angle_alpha   90.00
_cell.angle_beta   90.00
_cell.angle_gamma   90.00
#
_symmetry.space_group_name_H-M   'P 1'
#
loop_
_entity.id
_entity.type
_entity.pdbx_description
1 polymer ?
#
loop_
_entity_poly.entity_id
_entity_poly.type
_entity_poly.pdbx_seq_one_letter_code
_entity_poly.pdbx_strand_id
1 'polypeptide(L)'
;MVPLNKSTFGLGLACFILLATFPIAWVFGQDAVIRYGRGVPPIVRVINNRSLNYLASTQNEDGSWPDEQNGLGVIGICIMAFMASGEDPDFGPYATHIRKGLRNIIVNQDPKTGHLSGPGHGSMYHHGFAMLALSEAYGAVDEQLLWQGIEVPTDWQRTISRTLELAVRCALTAQKKNPWGAWRYSPDSQDADTTVSGTVLMGLLGARNAGIEIPNEAIDKALGFFRTNTMRDGNISYQPA
;
A
#
# COMPACT_ATOMS: atom_id res chain seq x y z
N MET A 1 9.03 -93.11 28.96
CA MET A 1 9.75 -94.05 28.09
C MET A 1 9.33 -93.73 26.65
N VAL A 2 10.24 -93.15 25.83
CA VAL A 2 10.28 -93.16 24.34
C VAL A 2 9.19 -92.33 23.58
N PRO A 3 9.50 -91.61 22.47
CA PRO A 3 10.36 -90.42 22.36
C PRO A 3 9.73 -89.31 21.45
N LEU A 4 10.57 -88.30 21.15
CA LEU A 4 10.43 -87.22 20.16
C LEU A 4 9.70 -87.56 18.85
N ASN A 5 8.93 -86.58 18.36
CA ASN A 5 8.77 -86.35 16.92
C ASN A 5 9.39 -85.00 16.53
N LYS A 6 10.18 -85.05 15.45
CA LYS A 6 10.97 -83.95 14.89
C LYS A 6 10.15 -83.23 13.81
N SER A 7 10.60 -82.00 13.56
CA SER A 7 10.46 -81.21 12.33
C SER A 7 9.14 -80.50 12.11
N THR A 8 9.21 -79.17 12.10
CA THR A 8 9.03 -78.35 10.88
C THR A 8 9.57 -76.94 11.12
N PHE A 9 10.34 -76.45 10.12
CA PHE A 9 10.41 -75.05 9.66
C PHE A 9 10.48 -73.94 10.75
N GLY A 10 11.62 -73.32 11.04
CA GLY A 10 12.44 -72.59 10.08
C GLY A 10 11.76 -71.31 9.63
N LEU A 11 11.85 -70.22 10.40
CA LEU A 11 11.87 -68.84 9.91
C LEU A 11 12.13 -67.88 11.08
N GLY A 12 13.32 -67.29 11.09
CA GLY A 12 13.71 -66.27 12.06
C GLY A 12 12.87 -65.00 11.88
N LEU A 13 12.24 -64.55 12.96
CA LEU A 13 11.60 -63.25 13.02
C LEU A 13 12.65 -62.21 13.44
N ALA A 14 13.53 -61.84 12.53
CA ALA A 14 14.33 -60.63 12.68
C ALA A 14 13.44 -59.44 12.31
N CYS A 15 12.84 -58.80 13.31
CA CYS A 15 12.16 -57.52 13.15
C CYS A 15 13.19 -56.45 12.74
N PHE A 16 13.35 -56.22 11.43
CA PHE A 16 14.04 -55.05 10.92
C PHE A 16 13.12 -53.84 11.05
N ILE A 17 13.37 -53.01 12.06
CA ILE A 17 12.83 -51.66 12.14
C ILE A 17 13.55 -50.84 11.05
N LEU A 18 12.89 -50.66 9.90
CA LEU A 18 13.30 -49.70 8.88
C LEU A 18 12.98 -48.28 9.40
N LEU A 19 13.90 -47.71 10.16
CA LEU A 19 13.94 -46.28 10.43
C LEU A 19 14.26 -45.59 9.10
N ALA A 20 13.23 -45.10 8.42
CA ALA A 20 13.39 -44.19 7.30
C ALA A 20 14.04 -42.90 7.80
N THR A 21 15.37 -42.82 7.72
CA THR A 21 16.10 -41.58 7.94
C THR A 21 15.83 -40.67 6.76
N PHE A 22 14.79 -39.85 6.85
CA PHE A 22 14.66 -38.71 5.95
C PHE A 22 15.89 -37.82 6.15
N PRO A 23 16.64 -37.45 5.08
CA PRO A 23 17.68 -36.47 5.23
C PRO A 23 17.03 -35.17 5.66
N ILE A 24 17.35 -34.73 6.88
CA ILE A 24 17.03 -33.38 7.35
C ILE A 24 17.84 -32.45 6.46
N ALA A 25 17.21 -31.90 5.43
CA ALA A 25 17.79 -30.83 4.66
C ALA A 25 17.96 -29.65 5.61
N TRP A 26 19.21 -29.28 5.87
CA TRP A 26 19.52 -28.08 6.63
C TRP A 26 19.02 -26.88 5.82
N VAL A 27 17.89 -26.31 6.25
CA VAL A 27 17.45 -25.01 5.75
C VAL A 27 18.31 -23.96 6.44
N PHE A 28 19.26 -23.39 5.72
CA PHE A 28 19.97 -22.22 6.18
C PHE A 28 18.98 -21.04 6.16
N GLY A 29 18.53 -20.62 7.34
CA GLY A 29 17.84 -19.34 7.50
C GLY A 29 18.75 -18.21 7.06
N GLN A 30 18.16 -17.12 6.56
CA GLN A 30 18.89 -15.89 6.26
C GLN A 30 19.65 -15.47 7.54
N ASP A 31 20.95 -15.27 7.40
CA ASP A 31 21.85 -15.02 8.52
C ASP A 31 21.31 -13.86 9.37
N ALA A 32 21.20 -14.05 10.69
CA ALA A 32 20.68 -13.06 11.63
C ALA A 32 21.71 -11.93 11.91
N VAL A 33 22.51 -11.59 10.89
CA VAL A 33 23.42 -10.47 10.93
C VAL A 33 22.56 -9.23 11.14
N ILE A 34 22.61 -8.72 12.37
CA ILE A 34 22.21 -7.35 12.68
C ILE A 34 23.06 -6.48 11.76
N ARG A 35 22.47 -6.09 10.64
CA ARG A 35 23.10 -5.16 9.70
C ARG A 35 23.13 -3.83 10.44
N TYR A 36 24.23 -3.54 11.12
CA TYR A 36 24.53 -2.18 11.54
C TYR A 36 24.60 -1.35 10.26
N GLY A 37 23.53 -0.61 10.00
CA GLY A 37 23.50 0.31 8.87
C GLY A 37 24.70 1.23 9.00
N ARG A 38 25.64 1.17 8.04
CA ARG A 38 26.56 2.28 7.83
C ARG A 38 25.65 3.48 7.61
N GLY A 39 25.66 4.46 8.52
CA GLY A 39 24.68 5.55 8.53
C GLY A 39 24.48 6.18 7.16
N VAL A 40 23.32 6.79 6.92
CA VAL A 40 22.93 7.32 5.60
C VAL A 40 24.07 8.14 4.98
N PRO A 41 24.62 7.73 3.81
CA PRO A 41 25.75 8.41 3.21
C PRO A 41 25.45 9.90 2.96
N PRO A 42 26.41 10.82 3.16
CA PRO A 42 26.18 12.25 2.94
C PRO A 42 25.64 12.59 1.55
N ILE A 43 26.05 11.85 0.52
CA ILE A 43 25.57 12.03 -0.85
C ILE A 43 24.06 11.79 -0.97
N VAL A 44 23.47 10.85 -0.22
CA VAL A 44 22.03 10.60 -0.22
C VAL A 44 21.28 11.80 0.34
N ARG A 45 21.81 12.46 1.37
CA ARG A 45 21.24 13.71 1.91
C ARG A 45 21.28 14.83 0.87
N VAL A 46 22.39 14.96 0.14
CA VAL A 46 22.52 15.96 -0.94
C VAL A 46 21.50 15.70 -2.06
N ILE A 47 21.30 14.45 -2.45
CA ILE A 47 20.30 14.06 -3.46
C ILE A 47 18.90 14.41 -2.96
N ASN A 48 18.54 14.00 -1.73
CA ASN A 48 17.22 14.31 -1.16
C ASN A 48 16.95 15.82 -1.13
N ASN A 49 17.89 16.62 -0.64
CA ASN A 49 17.72 18.08 -0.58
C ASN A 49 17.53 18.69 -1.97
N ARG A 50 18.29 18.24 -2.98
CA ARG A 50 18.12 18.71 -4.36
C ARG A 50 16.76 18.32 -4.94
N SER A 51 16.31 17.08 -4.69
CA SER A 51 15.01 16.60 -5.14
C SER A 51 13.85 17.36 -4.49
N LEU A 52 13.89 17.59 -3.18
CA LEU A 52 12.85 18.36 -2.47
C LEU A 52 12.82 19.82 -2.92
N ASN A 53 13.98 20.44 -3.14
CA ASN A 53 14.05 21.80 -3.67
C ASN A 53 13.50 21.89 -5.10
N TYR A 54 13.78 20.88 -5.94
CA TYR A 54 13.19 20.79 -7.26
C TYR A 54 11.67 20.72 -7.16
N LEU A 55 11.12 19.78 -6.38
CA LEU A 55 9.67 19.64 -6.18
C LEU A 55 9.03 20.93 -5.70
N ALA A 56 9.66 21.62 -4.73
CA ALA A 56 9.17 22.89 -4.22
C ALA A 56 9.14 23.97 -5.32
N SER A 57 10.20 24.06 -6.13
CA SER A 57 10.31 25.06 -7.20
C SER A 57 9.40 24.82 -8.40
N THR A 58 8.88 23.61 -8.58
CA THR A 58 8.04 23.23 -9.72
C THR A 58 6.56 23.05 -9.35
N GLN A 59 6.17 23.28 -8.10
CA GLN A 59 4.77 23.22 -7.71
C GLN A 59 4.00 24.41 -8.29
N ASN A 60 2.86 24.15 -8.90
CA ASN A 60 1.95 25.18 -9.40
C ASN A 60 1.27 25.92 -8.23
N GLU A 61 0.69 27.09 -8.50
CA GLU A 61 0.03 27.89 -7.46
C GLU A 61 -1.13 27.17 -6.78
N ASP A 62 -1.86 26.35 -7.55
CA ASP A 62 -2.99 25.53 -7.10
C ASP A 62 -2.57 24.28 -6.31
N GLY A 63 -1.26 24.03 -6.15
CA GLY A 63 -0.72 22.89 -5.43
C GLY A 63 -0.47 21.64 -6.27
N SER A 64 -0.79 21.66 -7.57
CA SER A 64 -0.49 20.58 -8.50
C SER A 64 0.97 20.60 -8.95
N TRP A 65 1.40 19.54 -9.63
CA TRP A 65 2.67 19.49 -10.36
C TRP A 65 2.39 19.27 -11.85
N PRO A 66 3.27 19.75 -12.74
CA PRO A 66 3.17 19.45 -14.17
C PRO A 66 3.18 17.94 -14.41
N ASP A 67 2.06 17.43 -14.90
CA ASP A 67 1.85 16.03 -15.25
C ASP A 67 0.91 15.95 -16.46
N GLU A 68 1.17 15.02 -17.37
CA GLU A 68 0.33 14.84 -18.57
C GLU A 68 -1.07 14.32 -18.22
N GLN A 69 -1.20 13.58 -17.11
CA GLN A 69 -2.45 12.94 -16.69
C GLN A 69 -3.22 13.75 -15.64
N ASN A 70 -2.63 14.84 -15.11
CA ASN A 70 -3.19 15.70 -14.07
C ASN A 70 -3.77 14.92 -12.87
N GLY A 71 -3.13 13.81 -12.51
CA GLY A 71 -3.70 12.87 -11.54
C GLY A 71 -3.35 13.22 -10.09
N LEU A 72 -4.34 13.15 -9.19
CA LEU A 72 -4.14 13.42 -7.75
C LEU A 72 -3.11 12.51 -7.08
N GLY A 73 -2.82 11.34 -7.67
CA GLY A 73 -1.78 10.44 -7.17
C GLY A 73 -0.38 11.03 -7.23
N VAL A 74 -0.07 11.80 -8.28
CA VAL A 74 1.25 12.47 -8.40
C VAL A 74 1.41 13.50 -7.29
N ILE A 75 0.37 14.29 -7.04
CA ILE A 75 0.30 15.24 -5.93
C ILE A 75 0.52 14.50 -4.60
N GLY A 76 -0.16 13.37 -4.40
CA GLY A 76 0.00 12.53 -3.21
C GLY A 76 1.44 12.05 -2.99
N ILE A 77 2.11 11.58 -4.04
CA ILE A 77 3.51 11.15 -3.98
C ILE A 77 4.44 12.32 -3.62
N CYS A 78 4.24 13.49 -4.22
CA CYS A 78 5.02 14.69 -3.90
C CYS A 78 4.85 15.13 -2.44
N ILE A 79 3.62 15.10 -1.91
CA ILE A 79 3.35 15.39 -0.49
C ILE A 79 4.09 14.40 0.41
N MET A 80 3.97 13.10 0.14
CA MET A 80 4.67 12.07 0.92
C MET A 80 6.18 12.24 0.87
N ALA A 81 6.75 12.69 -0.26
CA ALA A 81 8.17 12.99 -0.35
C ALA A 81 8.60 14.13 0.59
N PHE A 82 7.81 15.22 0.67
CA PHE A 82 8.07 16.29 1.64
C PHE A 82 7.94 15.81 3.08
N MET A 83 6.89 15.05 3.40
CA MET A 83 6.70 14.53 4.75
C MET A 83 7.81 13.56 5.18
N ALA A 84 8.28 12.73 4.24
CA ALA A 84 9.39 11.80 4.47
C ALA A 84 10.75 12.49 4.71
N SER A 85 10.85 13.81 4.48
CA SER A 85 12.06 14.58 4.80
C SER A 85 12.33 14.67 6.31
N GLY A 86 11.29 14.52 7.14
CA GLY A 86 11.34 14.72 8.59
C GLY A 86 11.25 16.17 9.03
N GLU A 87 11.07 17.11 8.10
CA GLU A 87 10.76 18.51 8.42
C GLU A 87 9.33 18.63 8.98
N ASP A 88 9.11 19.65 9.81
CA ASP A 88 7.79 19.95 10.37
C ASP A 88 6.78 20.27 9.25
N PRO A 89 5.65 19.55 9.15
CA PRO A 89 4.69 19.73 8.07
C PRO A 89 3.83 21.00 8.18
N ASP A 90 3.79 21.64 9.35
CA ASP A 90 2.97 22.82 9.62
C ASP A 90 3.79 24.12 9.61
N PHE A 91 5.03 24.06 10.11
CA PHE A 91 5.91 25.22 10.28
C PHE A 91 7.27 25.10 9.58
N GLY A 92 7.59 23.94 9.01
CA GLY A 92 8.84 23.70 8.29
C GLY A 92 8.87 24.33 6.89
N PRO A 93 10.02 24.22 6.19
CA PRO A 93 10.24 24.85 4.89
C PRO A 93 9.27 24.41 3.80
N TYR A 94 8.69 23.22 3.92
CA TYR A 94 7.77 22.64 2.93
C TYR A 94 6.30 22.71 3.33
N ALA A 95 5.97 23.31 4.48
CA ALA A 95 4.62 23.31 5.04
C ALA A 95 3.56 23.91 4.09
N THR A 96 3.89 25.02 3.43
CA THR A 96 3.01 25.64 2.44
C THR A 96 2.77 24.75 1.22
N HIS A 97 3.80 24.01 0.77
CA HIS A 97 3.72 23.10 -0.37
C HIS A 97 2.83 21.90 -0.06
N ILE A 98 2.99 21.33 1.15
CA ILE A 98 2.16 20.24 1.67
C ILE A 98 0.70 20.70 1.73
N ARG A 99 0.41 21.84 2.37
CA ARG A 99 -0.96 22.36 2.48
C ARG A 99 -1.59 22.63 1.11
N LYS A 100 -0.86 23.22 0.17
CA LYS A 100 -1.36 23.44 -1.21
C LYS A 100 -1.72 22.12 -1.90
N GLY A 101 -0.85 21.12 -1.82
CA GLY A 101 -1.11 19.81 -2.42
C GLY A 101 -2.33 19.12 -1.78
N LEU A 102 -2.44 19.14 -0.45
CA LEU A 102 -3.59 18.56 0.26
C LEU A 102 -4.89 19.25 -0.12
N ARG A 103 -4.91 20.59 -0.16
CA ARG A 103 -6.06 21.37 -0.65
C ARG A 103 -6.47 20.94 -2.06
N ASN A 104 -5.51 20.77 -2.97
CA ASN A 104 -5.78 20.35 -4.34
C ASN A 104 -6.46 18.97 -4.39
N ILE A 105 -5.95 17.99 -3.63
CA ILE A 105 -6.54 16.66 -3.51
C ILE A 105 -7.97 16.75 -2.97
N ILE A 106 -8.20 17.54 -1.92
CA ILE A 106 -9.50 17.65 -1.26
C ILE A 106 -10.53 18.33 -2.16
N VAL A 107 -10.17 19.42 -2.84
CA VAL A 107 -11.10 20.15 -3.72
C VAL A 107 -11.48 19.31 -4.94
N ASN A 108 -10.55 18.50 -5.46
CA ASN A 108 -10.77 17.69 -6.67
C ASN A 108 -11.27 16.27 -6.40
N GLN A 109 -11.53 15.88 -5.15
CA GLN A 109 -12.20 14.61 -4.84
C GLN A 109 -13.68 14.69 -5.24
N ASP A 110 -14.18 13.67 -5.95
CA ASP A 110 -15.61 13.52 -6.22
C ASP A 110 -16.39 13.41 -4.89
N PRO A 111 -17.26 14.38 -4.57
CA PRO A 111 -17.96 14.40 -3.28
C PRO A 111 -19.05 13.31 -3.16
N LYS A 112 -19.53 12.78 -4.27
CA LYS A 112 -20.56 11.71 -4.29
C LYS A 112 -19.90 10.35 -4.15
N THR A 113 -18.93 10.05 -5.01
CA THR A 113 -18.31 8.72 -5.06
C THR A 113 -17.13 8.56 -4.10
N GLY A 114 -16.47 9.67 -3.72
CA GLY A 114 -15.22 9.67 -2.94
C GLY A 114 -13.98 9.37 -3.79
N HIS A 115 -14.14 9.25 -5.12
CA HIS A 115 -13.05 8.92 -6.02
C HIS A 115 -12.02 10.06 -6.11
N LEU A 116 -10.74 9.70 -6.12
CA LEU A 116 -9.59 10.62 -6.08
C LEU A 116 -8.82 10.53 -7.40
N SER A 117 -9.50 10.83 -8.50
CA SER A 117 -8.91 10.80 -9.84
C SER A 117 -8.37 12.15 -10.30
N GLY A 118 -8.89 13.26 -9.75
CA GLY A 118 -8.68 14.60 -10.30
C GLY A 118 -9.75 14.95 -11.34
N PRO A 119 -9.55 16.02 -12.13
CA PRO A 119 -10.48 16.40 -13.19
C PRO A 119 -10.66 15.27 -14.22
N GLY A 120 -11.81 14.58 -14.19
CA GLY A 120 -12.16 13.49 -15.11
C GLY A 120 -12.20 12.08 -14.47
N HIS A 121 -12.37 11.05 -15.31
CA HIS A 121 -12.39 9.64 -14.92
C HIS A 121 -10.96 9.05 -14.81
N GLY A 122 -10.10 9.68 -14.02
CA GLY A 122 -8.72 9.23 -13.80
C GLY A 122 -8.61 7.88 -13.09
N SER A 123 -7.42 7.29 -13.11
CA SER A 123 -7.20 5.92 -12.65
C SER A 123 -7.31 5.73 -11.13
N MET A 124 -7.77 4.54 -10.70
CA MET A 124 -7.61 4.06 -9.31
C MET A 124 -6.15 4.03 -8.82
N TYR A 125 -5.13 4.12 -9.70
CA TYR A 125 -3.76 4.43 -9.29
C TYR A 125 -3.67 5.74 -8.54
N HIS A 126 -4.24 6.80 -9.12
CA HIS A 126 -4.27 8.10 -8.48
C HIS A 126 -5.03 8.04 -7.17
N HIS A 127 -6.13 7.27 -7.17
CA HIS A 127 -6.91 7.08 -5.96
C HIS A 127 -6.10 6.44 -4.82
N GLY A 128 -5.41 5.33 -5.09
CA GLY A 128 -4.61 4.66 -4.07
C GLY A 128 -3.47 5.53 -3.53
N PHE A 129 -2.72 6.20 -4.40
CA PHE A 129 -1.62 7.09 -3.97
C PHE A 129 -2.11 8.33 -3.21
N ALA A 130 -3.18 8.97 -3.67
CA ALA A 130 -3.75 10.12 -2.98
C ALA A 130 -4.37 9.71 -1.63
N MET A 131 -5.03 8.56 -1.56
CA MET A 131 -5.55 8.00 -0.31
C MET A 131 -4.42 7.68 0.68
N LEU A 132 -3.31 7.10 0.21
CA LEU A 132 -2.13 6.88 1.06
C LEU A 132 -1.57 8.21 1.58
N ALA A 133 -1.41 9.21 0.71
CA ALA A 133 -0.92 10.53 1.13
C ALA A 133 -1.84 11.22 2.15
N LEU A 134 -3.16 11.13 1.97
CA LEU A 134 -4.13 11.63 2.96
C LEU A 134 -4.01 10.89 4.29
N SER A 135 -3.73 9.58 4.26
CA SER A 135 -3.54 8.77 5.46
C SER A 135 -2.28 9.17 6.23
N GLU A 136 -1.17 9.41 5.53
CA GLU A 136 0.07 9.86 6.16
C GLU A 136 -0.05 11.29 6.69
N ALA A 137 -0.77 12.16 5.98
CA ALA A 137 -1.05 13.53 6.42
C ALA A 137 -1.99 13.59 7.62
N TYR A 138 -2.87 12.61 7.78
CA TYR A 138 -3.83 12.57 8.88
C TYR A 138 -3.12 12.40 10.23
N GLY A 139 -3.27 13.41 11.10
CA GLY A 139 -2.61 13.47 12.40
C GLY A 139 -1.19 14.04 12.36
N ALA A 140 -0.59 14.21 11.18
CA ALA A 140 0.69 14.89 10.99
C ALA A 140 0.51 16.39 10.70
N VAL A 141 -0.54 16.76 9.97
CA VAL A 141 -0.85 18.15 9.57
C VAL A 141 -1.99 18.69 10.41
N ASP A 142 -1.86 19.91 10.94
CA ASP A 142 -2.95 20.59 11.63
C ASP A 142 -4.03 21.08 10.64
N GLU A 143 -5.21 20.47 10.71
CA GLU A 143 -6.36 20.82 9.88
C GLU A 143 -6.84 22.26 10.08
N GLN A 144 -6.54 22.91 11.22
CA GLN A 144 -6.85 24.33 11.44
C GLN A 144 -6.02 25.24 10.54
N LEU A 145 -4.78 24.83 10.22
CA LEU A 145 -3.92 25.55 9.29
C LEU A 145 -4.24 25.21 7.84
N LEU A 146 -4.92 24.08 7.60
CA LEU A 146 -5.20 23.58 6.26
C LEU A 146 -5.99 24.57 5.41
N TRP A 147 -6.89 25.38 5.95
CA TRP A 147 -7.65 26.37 5.15
C TRP A 147 -7.28 27.82 5.47
N GLN A 148 -6.29 28.03 6.36
CA GLN A 148 -5.89 29.37 6.79
C GLN A 148 -5.37 30.21 5.61
N GLY A 149 -5.85 31.45 5.55
CA GLY A 149 -5.39 32.47 4.62
C GLY A 149 -5.89 32.32 3.18
N ILE A 150 -6.86 31.43 2.91
CA ILE A 150 -7.48 31.27 1.59
C ILE A 150 -8.99 31.33 1.73
N GLU A 151 -9.64 32.07 0.84
CA GLU A 151 -11.09 32.08 0.71
C GLU A 151 -11.54 30.96 -0.23
N VAL A 152 -12.19 29.95 0.34
CA VAL A 152 -12.84 28.84 -0.39
C VAL A 152 -14.24 28.69 0.20
N PRO A 153 -15.29 28.38 -0.59
CA PRO A 153 -16.61 28.13 -0.03
C PRO A 153 -16.56 27.11 1.11
N THR A 154 -17.29 27.34 2.20
CA THR A 154 -17.25 26.49 3.39
C THR A 154 -17.54 25.02 3.06
N ASP A 155 -18.41 24.75 2.09
CA ASP A 155 -18.74 23.41 1.62
C ASP A 155 -17.54 22.65 1.03
N TRP A 156 -16.49 23.37 0.60
CA TRP A 156 -15.30 22.81 -0.01
C TRP A 156 -14.17 22.63 1.00
N GLN A 157 -14.27 23.23 2.19
CA GLN A 157 -13.30 23.15 3.27
C GLN A 157 -13.44 21.84 4.07
N ARG A 158 -13.37 20.70 3.37
CA ARG A 158 -13.39 19.38 4.02
C ARG A 158 -12.11 19.15 4.82
N THR A 159 -12.24 18.40 5.90
CA THR A 159 -11.10 17.88 6.67
C THR A 159 -10.36 16.79 5.90
N ILE A 160 -9.10 16.54 6.25
CA ILE A 160 -8.32 15.38 5.77
C ILE A 160 -9.06 14.11 6.18
N SER A 161 -9.51 14.04 7.44
CA SER A 161 -10.30 12.90 7.97
C SER A 161 -11.50 12.58 7.07
N ARG A 162 -12.32 13.59 6.76
CA ARG A 162 -13.54 13.38 5.99
C ARG A 162 -13.23 12.97 4.54
N THR A 163 -12.21 13.58 3.95
CA THR A 163 -11.77 13.26 2.59
C THR A 163 -11.27 11.82 2.52
N LEU A 164 -10.51 11.39 3.53
CA LEU A 164 -9.97 10.05 3.63
C LEU A 164 -11.07 8.99 3.84
N GLU A 165 -12.05 9.23 4.71
CA GLU A 165 -13.23 8.35 4.88
C GLU A 165 -13.98 8.14 3.56
N LEU A 166 -14.20 9.20 2.79
CA LEU A 166 -14.86 9.13 1.49
C LEU A 166 -14.02 8.30 0.50
N ALA A 167 -12.70 8.46 0.54
CA ALA A 167 -11.79 7.69 -0.31
C ALA A 167 -11.83 6.20 0.02
N VAL A 168 -11.74 5.84 1.30
CA VAL A 168 -11.88 4.46 1.79
C VAL A 168 -13.21 3.86 1.34
N ARG A 169 -14.32 4.60 1.50
CA ARG A 169 -15.64 4.15 1.05
C ARG A 169 -15.66 3.86 -0.46
N CYS A 170 -15.01 4.70 -1.27
CA CYS A 170 -14.88 4.49 -2.72
C CYS A 170 -14.14 3.17 -3.02
N ALA A 171 -12.96 2.98 -2.42
CA ALA A 171 -12.16 1.77 -2.61
C ALA A 171 -12.93 0.50 -2.21
N LEU A 172 -13.57 0.48 -1.03
CA LEU A 172 -14.34 -0.67 -0.57
C LEU A 172 -15.56 -0.96 -1.46
N THR A 173 -16.23 0.10 -1.93
CA THR A 173 -17.37 -0.04 -2.86
C THR A 173 -16.92 -0.62 -4.20
N ALA A 174 -15.80 -0.15 -4.75
CA ALA A 174 -15.22 -0.68 -5.97
C ALA A 174 -14.86 -2.17 -5.83
N GLN A 175 -14.20 -2.54 -4.74
CA GLN A 175 -13.82 -3.93 -4.48
C GLN A 175 -15.03 -4.86 -4.41
N LYS A 176 -16.12 -4.41 -3.77
CA LYS A 176 -17.35 -5.19 -3.61
C LYS A 176 -18.02 -5.51 -4.96
N LYS A 177 -17.88 -4.63 -5.95
CA LYS A 177 -18.41 -4.82 -7.31
C LYS A 177 -17.49 -5.66 -8.20
N ASN A 178 -16.24 -5.87 -7.79
CA ASN A 178 -15.24 -6.55 -8.59
C ASN A 178 -15.22 -8.06 -8.26
N PRO A 179 -15.37 -8.96 -9.25
CA PRO A 179 -15.47 -10.40 -9.01
C PRO A 179 -14.17 -11.01 -8.44
N TRP A 180 -13.04 -10.33 -8.59
CA TRP A 180 -11.74 -10.79 -8.07
C TRP A 180 -11.47 -10.32 -6.64
N GLY A 181 -12.34 -9.49 -6.05
CA GLY A 181 -12.10 -8.88 -4.75
C GLY A 181 -10.88 -7.94 -4.76
N ALA A 182 -10.64 -7.27 -5.91
CA ALA A 182 -9.47 -6.46 -6.19
C ALA A 182 -9.86 -5.19 -6.98
N TRP A 183 -8.88 -4.48 -7.57
CA TRP A 183 -9.09 -3.23 -8.29
C TRP A 183 -8.37 -3.18 -9.64
N ARG A 184 -8.90 -2.35 -10.55
CA ARG A 184 -8.28 -1.96 -11.82
C ARG A 184 -8.50 -0.45 -12.01
N TYR A 185 -8.24 0.09 -13.20
CA TYR A 185 -8.19 1.51 -13.50
C TYR A 185 -9.48 2.27 -13.17
N SER A 186 -10.66 1.64 -13.22
CA SER A 186 -11.94 2.26 -12.87
C SER A 186 -12.55 1.64 -11.62
N PRO A 187 -13.27 2.41 -10.76
CA PRO A 187 -14.06 1.88 -9.65
C PRO A 187 -15.09 0.80 -10.05
N ASP A 188 -15.55 0.82 -11.30
CA ASP A 188 -16.55 -0.11 -11.82
C ASP A 188 -15.96 -1.25 -12.68
N SER A 189 -14.62 -1.32 -12.78
CA SER A 189 -13.93 -2.38 -13.51
C SER A 189 -14.31 -3.78 -13.01
N GLN A 190 -14.49 -4.70 -13.97
CA GLN A 190 -14.79 -6.12 -13.72
C GLN A 190 -13.54 -7.02 -13.85
N ASP A 191 -12.44 -6.47 -14.35
CA ASP A 191 -11.10 -7.05 -14.34
C ASP A 191 -10.29 -6.50 -13.16
N ALA A 192 -9.09 -7.03 -12.93
CA ALA A 192 -8.21 -6.60 -11.84
C ALA A 192 -6.75 -6.53 -12.28
N ASP A 193 -5.93 -5.74 -11.57
CA ASP A 193 -4.50 -5.57 -11.80
C ASP A 193 -3.74 -5.69 -10.49
N THR A 194 -2.63 -6.42 -10.45
CA THR A 194 -1.80 -6.47 -9.23
C THR A 194 -1.18 -5.13 -8.87
N THR A 195 -0.78 -4.32 -9.86
CA THR A 195 -0.16 -3.01 -9.58
C THR A 195 -1.17 -1.94 -9.14
N VAL A 196 -2.36 -1.85 -9.75
CA VAL A 196 -3.44 -0.97 -9.24
C VAL A 196 -3.91 -1.46 -7.87
N SER A 197 -4.20 -2.77 -7.75
CA SER A 197 -4.70 -3.33 -6.48
C SER A 197 -3.71 -3.15 -5.35
N GLY A 198 -2.40 -3.20 -5.65
CA GLY A 198 -1.35 -3.01 -4.66
C GLY A 198 -1.35 -1.59 -4.14
N THR A 199 -1.49 -0.64 -5.05
CA THR A 199 -1.55 0.79 -4.72
C THR A 199 -2.78 1.12 -3.86
N VAL A 200 -3.96 0.60 -4.23
CA VAL A 200 -5.19 0.80 -3.44
C VAL A 200 -5.11 0.11 -2.08
N LEU A 201 -4.56 -1.11 -2.02
CA LEU A 201 -4.36 -1.84 -0.78
C LEU A 201 -3.43 -1.07 0.17
N MET A 202 -2.34 -0.49 -0.32
CA MET A 202 -1.45 0.34 0.50
C MET A 202 -2.17 1.55 1.06
N GLY A 203 -3.01 2.23 0.27
CA GLY A 203 -3.84 3.33 0.78
C GLY A 203 -4.85 2.89 1.84
N LEU A 204 -5.48 1.71 1.70
CA LEU A 204 -6.38 1.16 2.72
C LEU A 204 -5.61 0.81 4.01
N LEU A 205 -4.42 0.23 3.90
CA LEU A 205 -3.58 -0.06 5.06
C LEU A 205 -3.10 1.22 5.75
N GLY A 206 -2.73 2.25 4.98
CA GLY A 206 -2.44 3.59 5.51
C GLY A 206 -3.63 4.15 6.29
N ALA A 207 -4.84 4.10 5.71
CA ALA A 207 -6.05 4.58 6.37
C ALA A 207 -6.34 3.80 7.67
N ARG A 208 -6.08 2.48 7.67
CA ARG A 208 -6.19 1.64 8.86
C ARG A 208 -5.20 2.07 9.96
N ASN A 209 -3.96 2.37 9.59
CA ASN A 209 -2.94 2.85 10.53
C ASN A 209 -3.31 4.24 11.10
N ALA A 210 -3.98 5.06 10.29
CA ALA A 210 -4.58 6.33 10.70
C ALA A 210 -5.83 6.18 11.58
N GLY A 211 -6.28 4.96 11.88
CA GLY A 211 -7.42 4.70 12.77
C GLY A 211 -8.78 4.63 12.08
N ILE A 212 -8.84 4.67 10.74
CA ILE A 212 -10.08 4.43 10.00
C ILE A 212 -10.36 2.93 9.96
N GLU A 213 -11.59 2.55 10.25
CA GLU A 213 -11.99 1.14 10.25
C GLU A 213 -12.01 0.57 8.82
N ILE A 214 -11.16 -0.44 8.59
CA ILE A 214 -11.14 -1.21 7.35
C ILE A 214 -11.54 -2.67 7.67
N PRO A 215 -12.58 -3.23 7.02
CA PRO A 215 -12.98 -4.61 7.25
C PRO A 215 -11.84 -5.60 6.94
N ASN A 216 -11.58 -6.55 7.85
CA ASN A 216 -10.57 -7.59 7.62
C ASN A 216 -10.84 -8.37 6.31
N GLU A 217 -12.12 -8.65 6.02
CA GLU A 217 -12.53 -9.34 4.78
C GLU A 217 -12.05 -8.62 3.52
N ALA A 218 -12.03 -7.27 3.52
CA ALA A 218 -11.54 -6.50 2.37
C ALA A 218 -10.04 -6.74 2.13
N ILE A 219 -9.26 -6.79 3.21
CA ILE A 219 -7.81 -7.07 3.15
C ILE A 219 -7.59 -8.53 2.73
N ASP A 220 -8.31 -9.47 3.32
CA ASP A 220 -8.20 -10.90 3.01
C ASP A 220 -8.51 -11.20 1.54
N LYS A 221 -9.53 -10.55 0.97
CA LYS A 221 -9.86 -10.64 -0.47
C LYS A 221 -8.73 -10.14 -1.35
N ALA A 222 -8.17 -8.97 -1.03
CA ALA A 222 -7.05 -8.41 -1.78
C ALA A 222 -5.82 -9.32 -1.71
N LEU A 223 -5.50 -9.85 -0.52
CA LEU A 223 -4.41 -10.83 -0.35
C LEU A 223 -4.67 -12.13 -1.09
N GLY A 224 -5.92 -12.61 -1.12
CA GLY A 224 -6.35 -13.75 -1.92
C GLY A 224 -6.06 -13.53 -3.41
N PHE A 225 -6.41 -12.35 -3.94
CA PHE A 225 -6.09 -11.98 -5.32
C PHE A 225 -4.57 -12.02 -5.57
N PHE A 226 -3.74 -11.43 -4.71
CA PHE A 226 -2.28 -11.48 -4.87
C PHE A 226 -1.73 -12.91 -4.86
N ARG A 227 -2.24 -13.78 -3.98
CA ARG A 227 -1.84 -15.19 -3.94
C ARG A 227 -2.14 -15.91 -5.26
N THR A 228 -3.30 -15.66 -5.86
CA THR A 228 -3.67 -16.22 -7.17
C THR A 228 -2.74 -15.73 -8.29
N ASN A 229 -2.19 -14.53 -8.17
CA ASN A 229 -1.26 -13.96 -9.15
C ASN A 229 0.22 -14.28 -8.86
N THR A 230 0.52 -14.98 -7.76
CA THR A 230 1.90 -15.33 -7.38
C THR A 230 2.20 -16.75 -7.83
N MET A 231 3.14 -16.90 -8.76
CA MET A 231 3.60 -18.18 -9.27
C MET A 231 4.49 -18.91 -8.25
N ARG A 232 4.71 -20.21 -8.46
CA ARG A 232 5.52 -21.05 -7.56
C ARG A 232 6.97 -20.60 -7.40
N ASP A 233 7.51 -19.90 -8.40
CA ASP A 233 8.85 -19.33 -8.41
C ASP A 233 8.93 -17.93 -7.75
N GLY A 234 7.80 -17.40 -7.27
CA GLY A 234 7.69 -16.09 -6.64
C GLY A 234 7.44 -14.93 -7.62
N ASN A 235 7.35 -15.18 -8.92
CA ASN A 235 6.97 -14.15 -9.89
C ASN A 235 5.49 -13.77 -9.72
N ILE A 236 5.19 -12.48 -9.87
CA ILE A 236 3.83 -11.95 -9.75
C ILE A 236 3.35 -11.52 -11.15
N SER A 237 2.23 -12.07 -11.61
CA SER A 237 1.58 -11.65 -12.85
C SER A 237 0.74 -10.38 -12.64
N TYR A 238 0.50 -9.64 -13.72
CA TYR A 238 -0.39 -8.47 -13.68
C TYR A 238 -1.86 -8.85 -13.54
N GLN A 239 -2.24 -9.97 -14.13
CA GLN A 239 -3.59 -10.49 -14.16
C GLN A 239 -3.60 -11.98 -13.80
N PRO A 240 -4.70 -12.47 -13.21
CA PRO A 240 -4.86 -13.88 -12.92
C PRO A 240 -4.85 -14.66 -14.24
N ALA A 241 -4.18 -15.81 -14.23
CA ALA A 241 -4.11 -16.72 -15.36
C ALA A 241 -5.45 -17.42 -15.62
#